data_AF-A0A7C6XWR2-F1
#
_entry.id   AF-A0A7C6XWR2-F1
#
_cell.length_a   1.000
_cell.length_b   1.000
_cell.length_c   1.000
_cell.angle_alpha   90.00
_cell.angle_beta   90.00
_cell.angle_gamma   90.00
#
_symmetry.space_group_name_H-M   'P 1'
#
loop_
_entity.id
_entity.type
_entity.pdbx_description
1 polymer ?
#
loop_
_entity_poly.entity_id
_entity_poly.type
_entity_poly.pdbx_seq_one_letter_code
_entity_poly.pdbx_strand_id
1 'polypeptide(L)'
;MFRPRAVFFIAAVLIALCLTQAVPAFAADIPFAEFIPASSCKIDGSAVALAAAEGSINEKVISAVEKADNADGDGFILTLDIPAEGDYTIWGRVYYPSLSNNSMHYSVDGGDGLVWDFPDEDEGAPCYNKWSYMYLTYREDGDFSDTELYGYWTIENSQWRHSPNTLHLTAGKHEIRFTPREDGWLIDEFVVTTLSVLEYDPAYFEGNDTVLDPCKFCGPKYPHYCQDIYALTGETAKNYFFNTLYKVEEEAPPPVEAAPEEAPPAAEAAPVAAAPPPAPAAAAQTGDITAIGLLLAAGAAAAFLRKKR
;
A
#
# COMPACT_ATOMS: atom_id res chain seq x y z
N MET A 1 -18.40 14.52 -53.19
CA MET A 1 -19.55 14.67 -52.27
C MET A 1 -19.29 13.80 -51.04
N PHE A 2 -18.64 14.36 -50.01
CA PHE A 2 -18.35 13.68 -48.74
C PHE A 2 -19.36 14.17 -47.69
N ARG A 3 -20.03 13.25 -46.99
CA ARG A 3 -21.10 13.56 -46.03
C ARG A 3 -20.51 13.98 -44.67
N PRO A 4 -20.87 15.16 -44.11
CA PRO A 4 -20.21 15.74 -42.93
C PRO A 4 -20.78 15.30 -41.56
N ARG A 5 -21.47 14.15 -41.46
CA ARG A 5 -22.20 13.77 -40.22
C ARG A 5 -21.43 12.88 -39.23
N ALA A 6 -20.26 12.35 -39.60
CA ALA A 6 -19.50 11.44 -38.74
C ALA A 6 -18.50 12.13 -37.79
N VAL A 7 -18.21 13.42 -37.98
CA VAL A 7 -17.15 14.12 -37.21
C VAL A 7 -17.66 14.64 -35.86
N PHE A 8 -18.96 14.92 -35.72
CA PHE A 8 -19.52 15.51 -34.49
C PHE A 8 -19.74 14.51 -33.35
N PHE A 9 -19.86 13.20 -33.63
CA PHE A 9 -20.07 12.20 -32.58
C PHE A 9 -18.77 11.78 -31.86
N ILE A 10 -17.61 11.89 -32.52
CA ILE A 10 -16.31 11.52 -31.93
C ILE A 10 -15.84 12.58 -30.92
N ALA A 11 -16.14 13.86 -31.16
CA ALA A 11 -15.76 14.94 -30.25
C ALA A 11 -16.52 14.91 -28.90
N ALA A 12 -17.78 14.50 -28.90
CA ALA A 12 -18.58 14.45 -27.67
C ALA A 12 -18.19 13.30 -26.73
N VAL A 13 -17.74 12.16 -27.27
CA VAL A 13 -17.26 11.02 -26.48
C VAL A 13 -15.87 11.30 -25.88
N LEU A 14 -15.01 12.04 -26.59
CA LEU A 14 -13.70 12.45 -26.07
C LEU A 14 -13.79 13.49 -24.94
N ILE A 15 -14.77 14.40 -25.00
CA ILE A 15 -14.98 15.40 -23.93
C ILE A 15 -15.64 14.76 -22.70
N ALA A 16 -16.53 13.77 -22.88
CA ALA A 16 -17.15 13.05 -21.76
C ALA A 16 -16.17 12.09 -21.05
N LEU A 17 -15.15 11.55 -21.75
CA LEU A 17 -14.12 10.72 -21.12
C LEU A 17 -13.08 11.52 -20.32
N CYS A 18 -12.95 12.83 -20.56
CA CYS A 18 -12.04 13.69 -19.80
C CYS A 18 -12.64 14.22 -18.49
N LEU A 19 -13.94 13.98 -18.21
CA LEU A 19 -14.65 14.57 -17.08
C LEU A 19 -14.84 13.62 -15.87
N THR A 20 -14.37 12.37 -15.92
CA THR A 20 -14.63 11.38 -14.86
C THR A 20 -13.49 11.12 -13.87
N GLN A 21 -12.38 11.84 -13.91
CA GLN A 21 -11.35 11.72 -12.87
C GLN A 21 -10.79 13.09 -12.45
N ALA A 22 -11.68 14.00 -12.08
CA ALA A 22 -11.31 15.00 -11.07
C ALA A 22 -11.22 14.26 -9.73
N VAL A 23 -10.15 13.48 -9.56
CA VAL A 23 -9.71 13.09 -8.22
C VAL A 23 -9.55 14.44 -7.50
N PRO A 24 -10.20 14.67 -6.35
CA PRO A 24 -9.96 15.88 -5.59
C PRO A 24 -8.44 16.03 -5.49
N ALA A 25 -7.93 17.20 -5.85
CA ALA A 25 -6.54 17.52 -5.62
C ALA A 25 -6.35 17.42 -4.10
N PHE A 26 -5.94 16.24 -3.64
CA PHE A 26 -5.48 16.05 -2.28
C PHE A 26 -4.42 17.14 -2.07
N ALA A 27 -4.53 17.85 -0.95
CA ALA A 27 -3.58 18.90 -0.60
C ALA A 27 -2.18 18.38 -0.89
N ALA A 28 -1.45 19.10 -1.75
CA ALA A 28 -0.19 18.63 -2.37
C ALA A 28 0.96 18.41 -1.38
N ASP A 29 0.68 18.46 -0.07
CA ASP A 29 1.67 18.56 1.00
C ASP A 29 1.74 17.30 1.89
N ILE A 30 0.80 16.34 1.75
CA ILE A 30 0.87 15.08 2.52
C ILE A 30 1.49 13.99 1.64
N PRO A 31 2.66 13.44 2.02
CA PRO A 31 3.26 12.31 1.32
C PRO A 31 2.31 11.12 1.27
N PHE A 32 2.35 10.35 0.19
CA PHE A 32 1.57 9.13 0.11
C PHE A 32 2.05 8.14 1.17
N ALA A 33 1.13 7.60 1.95
CA ALA A 33 1.36 6.49 2.86
C ALA A 33 0.08 5.65 2.99
N GLU A 34 0.19 4.36 2.68
CA GLU A 34 -0.87 3.37 2.84
C GLU A 34 -0.46 2.35 3.90
N PHE A 35 -1.38 2.01 4.80
CA PHE A 35 -1.20 1.04 5.89
C PHE A 35 -2.14 -0.14 5.65
N ILE A 36 -1.55 -1.30 5.33
CA ILE A 36 -2.24 -2.46 4.80
C ILE A 36 -2.12 -3.62 5.81
N PRO A 37 -3.23 -4.04 6.46
CA PRO A 37 -3.20 -5.20 7.36
C PRO A 37 -2.70 -6.44 6.63
N ALA A 38 -1.73 -7.16 7.19
CA ALA A 38 -1.19 -8.38 6.59
C ALA A 38 -2.28 -9.45 6.40
N SER A 39 -3.28 -9.47 7.27
CA SER A 39 -4.45 -10.36 7.16
C SER A 39 -5.31 -10.15 5.91
N SER A 40 -5.12 -9.04 5.19
CA SER A 40 -5.77 -8.78 3.89
C SER A 40 -5.03 -9.39 2.69
N CYS A 41 -3.79 -9.82 2.87
CA CYS A 41 -2.99 -10.41 1.80
C CYS A 41 -3.58 -11.77 1.36
N LYS A 42 -3.44 -12.08 0.08
CA LYS A 42 -3.88 -13.38 -0.44
C LYS A 42 -2.86 -14.45 -0.05
N ILE A 43 -3.29 -15.44 0.72
CA ILE A 43 -2.48 -16.64 0.99
C ILE A 43 -2.58 -17.60 -0.18
N ASP A 44 -1.43 -18.07 -0.66
CA ASP A 44 -1.26 -18.95 -1.81
C ASP A 44 -0.22 -20.02 -1.45
N GLY A 45 -0.66 -21.01 -0.67
CA GLY A 45 0.18 -22.11 -0.18
C GLY A 45 -0.10 -22.50 1.27
N SER A 46 0.59 -23.52 1.77
CA SER A 46 0.52 -23.97 3.17
C SER A 46 1.70 -23.52 4.04
N ALA A 47 2.73 -22.91 3.44
CA ALA A 47 3.91 -22.44 4.17
C ALA A 47 3.61 -21.25 5.10
N VAL A 48 2.47 -20.57 4.91
CA VAL A 48 1.98 -19.51 5.79
C VAL A 48 0.53 -19.74 6.20
N ALA A 49 0.14 -19.18 7.34
CA ALA A 49 -1.23 -19.21 7.81
C ALA A 49 -1.61 -17.91 8.53
N LEU A 50 -2.91 -17.62 8.59
CA LEU A 50 -3.40 -16.60 9.52
C LEU A 50 -3.40 -17.15 10.93
N ALA A 51 -2.85 -16.39 11.87
CA ALA A 51 -2.80 -16.73 13.28
C ALA A 51 -3.19 -15.52 14.14
N ALA A 52 -3.60 -15.77 15.37
CA ALA A 52 -3.65 -14.72 16.39
C ALA A 52 -2.27 -14.57 17.03
N ALA A 53 -1.88 -13.34 17.33
CA ALA A 53 -0.62 -13.07 18.03
C ALA A 53 -0.79 -11.93 19.03
N GLU A 54 -0.19 -12.08 20.20
CA GLU A 54 -0.14 -11.01 21.20
C GLU A 54 0.58 -9.79 20.65
N GLY A 55 0.02 -8.60 20.92
CA GLY A 55 0.58 -7.34 20.43
C GLY A 55 0.37 -7.08 18.93
N SER A 56 -0.43 -7.89 18.22
CA SER A 56 -0.91 -7.54 16.87
C SER A 56 -1.89 -6.36 16.92
N ILE A 57 -1.85 -5.52 15.89
CA ILE A 57 -2.74 -4.37 15.70
C ILE A 57 -4.11 -4.86 15.23
N ASN A 58 -4.13 -5.85 14.32
CA ASN A 58 -5.32 -6.25 13.59
C ASN A 58 -5.88 -7.62 14.01
N GLU A 59 -5.53 -8.10 15.21
CA GLU A 59 -5.89 -9.42 15.80
C GLU A 59 -5.39 -10.66 15.03
N LYS A 60 -5.09 -10.52 13.74
CA LYS A 60 -4.60 -11.58 12.85
C LYS A 60 -3.34 -11.16 12.13
N VAL A 61 -2.35 -12.04 12.21
CA VAL A 61 -1.05 -11.92 11.56
C VAL A 61 -0.91 -13.01 10.51
N ILE A 62 -0.03 -12.80 9.54
CA ILE A 62 0.54 -13.88 8.73
C ILE A 62 1.67 -14.50 9.53
N SER A 63 1.62 -15.82 9.72
CA SER A 63 2.62 -16.60 10.42
C SER A 63 3.30 -17.57 9.45
N ALA A 64 4.63 -17.61 9.47
CA ALA A 64 5.38 -18.62 8.74
C ALA A 64 5.35 -19.95 9.48
N VAL A 65 4.78 -20.97 8.82
CA VAL A 65 4.58 -22.31 9.36
C VAL A 65 5.64 -23.28 8.86
N GLU A 66 6.10 -23.07 7.62
CA GLU A 66 7.10 -23.91 6.97
C GLU A 66 8.01 -23.04 6.10
N LYS A 67 9.26 -23.46 5.97
CA LYS A 67 10.23 -22.86 5.06
C LYS A 67 9.93 -23.22 3.60
N ALA A 68 10.12 -22.26 2.71
CA ALA A 68 10.26 -22.41 1.27
C ALA A 68 11.72 -22.19 0.81
N ASP A 69 12.08 -22.74 -0.35
CA ASP A 69 13.46 -22.68 -0.87
C ASP A 69 13.74 -21.42 -1.71
N ASN A 70 12.71 -20.73 -2.20
CA ASN A 70 12.82 -19.56 -3.08
C ASN A 70 11.50 -18.75 -3.15
N ALA A 71 11.54 -17.61 -3.85
CA ALA A 71 10.43 -16.66 -4.01
C ALA A 71 9.22 -17.21 -4.79
N ASP A 72 9.36 -18.31 -5.55
CA ASP A 72 8.27 -18.90 -6.34
C ASP A 72 7.47 -19.94 -5.54
N GLY A 73 7.86 -20.20 -4.29
CA GLY A 73 7.20 -21.16 -3.41
C GLY A 73 5.86 -20.71 -2.84
N ASP A 74 5.36 -21.54 -1.92
CA ASP A 74 4.18 -21.28 -1.10
C ASP A 74 4.39 -20.04 -0.22
N GLY A 75 3.35 -19.20 -0.12
CA GLY A 75 3.45 -17.98 0.67
C GLY A 75 2.20 -17.11 0.59
N PHE A 76 2.41 -15.80 0.48
CA PHE A 76 1.33 -14.83 0.36
C PHE A 76 1.66 -13.72 -0.63
N ILE A 77 0.63 -12.99 -1.05
CA ILE A 77 0.72 -11.91 -2.02
C ILE A 77 0.17 -10.63 -1.40
N LEU A 78 1.01 -9.61 -1.35
CA LEU A 78 0.63 -8.23 -1.09
C LEU A 78 0.25 -7.58 -2.43
N THR A 79 -0.98 -7.07 -2.53
CA THR A 79 -1.43 -6.31 -3.70
C THR A 79 -1.40 -4.83 -3.38
N LEU A 80 -0.79 -4.04 -4.27
CA LEU A 80 -0.66 -2.60 -4.15
C LEU A 80 -1.46 -1.92 -5.26
N ASP A 81 -2.08 -0.77 -4.95
CA ASP A 81 -2.71 0.11 -5.94
C ASP A 81 -1.99 1.46 -5.92
N ILE A 82 -1.05 1.61 -6.86
CA ILE A 82 -0.11 2.72 -6.90
C ILE A 82 -0.76 3.92 -7.61
N PRO A 83 -0.91 5.08 -6.94
CA PRO A 83 -1.67 6.21 -7.51
C PRO A 83 -0.91 6.95 -8.61
N ALA A 84 0.42 6.91 -8.59
CA ALA A 84 1.28 7.61 -9.53
C ALA A 84 2.59 6.84 -9.71
N GLU A 85 3.20 6.95 -10.89
CA GLU A 85 4.54 6.40 -11.11
C GLU A 85 5.55 7.12 -10.21
N GLY A 86 6.45 6.36 -9.57
CA GLY A 86 7.46 6.91 -8.69
C GLY A 86 8.18 5.87 -7.85
N ASP A 87 8.97 6.37 -6.91
CA ASP A 87 9.76 5.57 -5.99
C ASP A 87 9.00 5.35 -4.68
N TYR A 88 8.91 4.09 -4.26
CA TYR A 88 8.16 3.67 -3.08
C TYR A 88 9.04 2.85 -2.14
N THR A 89 8.97 3.19 -0.85
CA THR A 89 9.51 2.38 0.24
C THR A 89 8.40 1.51 0.81
N ILE A 90 8.71 0.23 1.05
CA ILE A 90 7.81 -0.71 1.69
C ILE A 90 8.38 -1.09 3.04
N TRP A 91 7.53 -1.12 4.05
CA TRP A 91 7.83 -1.59 5.40
C TRP A 91 6.91 -2.74 5.77
N GLY A 92 7.38 -3.64 6.62
CA GLY A 92 6.54 -4.60 7.33
C GLY A 92 6.70 -4.45 8.82
N ARG A 93 5.58 -4.54 9.53
CA ARG A 93 5.54 -4.76 10.98
C ARG A 93 5.78 -6.24 11.24
N VAL A 94 6.99 -6.56 11.66
CA VAL A 94 7.49 -7.94 11.78
C VAL A 94 7.75 -8.30 13.24
N TYR A 95 7.56 -9.57 13.55
CA TYR A 95 8.04 -10.21 14.76
C TYR A 95 8.85 -11.42 14.36
N TYR A 96 10.08 -11.53 14.81
CA TYR A 96 10.95 -12.66 14.50
C TYR A 96 11.70 -13.15 15.74
N PRO A 97 11.80 -14.48 15.94
CA PRO A 97 12.19 -15.03 17.23
C PRO A 97 13.71 -15.08 17.44
N SER A 98 14.49 -15.14 16.36
CA SER A 98 15.93 -15.40 16.45
C SER A 98 16.69 -15.01 15.19
N LEU A 99 18.02 -15.09 15.29
CA LEU A 99 18.95 -14.99 14.18
C LEU A 99 18.70 -16.01 13.06
N SER A 100 18.21 -17.20 13.37
CA SER A 100 17.96 -18.24 12.36
C SER A 100 16.56 -18.19 11.76
N ASN A 101 15.76 -17.16 12.09
CA ASN A 101 14.36 -17.06 11.71
C ASN A 101 14.02 -15.61 11.35
N ASN A 102 14.89 -14.96 10.57
CA ASN A 102 14.91 -13.52 10.38
C ASN A 102 14.83 -13.08 8.91
N SER A 103 14.39 -13.93 7.99
CA SER A 103 14.29 -13.54 6.59
C SER A 103 13.15 -14.22 5.83
N MET A 104 12.85 -13.64 4.66
CA MET A 104 11.93 -14.23 3.70
C MET A 104 12.39 -13.93 2.28
N HIS A 105 11.91 -14.72 1.32
CA HIS A 105 12.07 -14.39 -0.09
C HIS A 105 10.93 -13.48 -0.54
N TYR A 106 11.19 -12.68 -1.56
CA TYR A 106 10.14 -11.96 -2.27
C TYR A 106 10.45 -11.75 -3.74
N SER A 107 9.42 -11.50 -4.54
CA SER A 107 9.53 -11.04 -5.92
C SER A 107 8.45 -10.01 -6.22
N VAL A 108 8.80 -9.00 -7.04
CA VAL A 108 7.90 -7.91 -7.45
C VAL A 108 7.44 -8.20 -8.88
N ASP A 109 6.14 -8.26 -9.10
CA ASP A 109 5.48 -8.51 -10.40
C ASP A 109 6.02 -9.73 -11.16
N GLY A 110 6.44 -10.77 -10.42
CA GLY A 110 7.03 -11.98 -11.00
C GLY A 110 8.44 -11.80 -11.58
N GLY A 111 9.14 -10.73 -11.18
CA GLY A 111 10.56 -10.53 -11.45
C GLY A 111 11.46 -11.45 -10.63
N ASP A 112 12.76 -11.11 -10.59
CA ASP A 112 13.75 -11.92 -9.88
C ASP A 112 13.46 -12.03 -8.37
N GLY A 113 13.77 -13.19 -7.81
CA GLY A 113 13.65 -13.44 -6.38
C GLY A 113 14.76 -12.73 -5.59
N LEU A 114 14.37 -11.98 -4.57
CA LEU A 114 15.23 -11.30 -3.62
C LEU A 114 15.03 -11.88 -2.21
N VAL A 115 15.89 -11.46 -1.28
CA VAL A 115 15.79 -11.81 0.14
C VAL A 115 15.53 -10.53 0.92
N TRP A 116 14.47 -10.55 1.72
CA TRP A 116 14.20 -9.55 2.74
C TRP A 116 14.74 -10.07 4.06
N ASP A 117 15.89 -9.55 4.45
CA ASP A 117 16.52 -9.82 5.73
C ASP A 117 16.07 -8.79 6.77
N PHE A 118 15.66 -9.28 7.93
CA PHE A 118 15.52 -8.51 9.16
C PHE A 118 16.89 -8.40 9.86
N PRO A 119 17.03 -7.58 10.92
CA PRO A 119 18.27 -7.52 11.68
C PRO A 119 18.82 -8.90 12.04
N ASP A 120 20.01 -9.16 11.53
CA ASP A 120 20.83 -10.35 11.77
C ASP A 120 21.89 -9.89 12.77
N GLU A 121 21.67 -10.17 14.04
CA GLU A 121 22.51 -9.70 15.14
C GLU A 121 22.89 -10.87 16.04
N ASP A 122 23.80 -10.64 16.98
CA ASP A 122 24.20 -11.69 17.91
C ASP A 122 23.09 -11.99 18.94
N GLU A 123 23.18 -13.13 19.62
CA GLU A 123 22.19 -13.54 20.61
C GLU A 123 21.98 -12.44 21.67
N GLY A 124 20.71 -12.09 21.93
CA GLY A 124 20.34 -11.04 22.87
C GLY A 124 20.17 -9.64 22.24
N ALA A 125 20.28 -9.52 20.92
CA ALA A 125 19.98 -8.27 20.24
C ALA A 125 18.58 -7.72 20.58
N PRO A 126 18.42 -6.39 20.69
CA PRO A 126 17.20 -5.78 21.22
C PRO A 126 15.95 -5.98 20.35
N CYS A 127 16.12 -6.39 19.10
CA CYS A 127 15.03 -6.58 18.13
C CYS A 127 14.36 -7.96 18.19
N TYR A 128 15.01 -8.99 18.73
CA TYR A 128 14.42 -10.34 18.76
C TYR A 128 13.21 -10.40 19.69
N ASN A 129 12.20 -11.17 19.27
CA ASN A 129 10.96 -11.38 20.04
C ASN A 129 10.21 -10.08 20.36
N LYS A 130 10.28 -9.10 19.45
CA LYS A 130 9.54 -7.85 19.55
C LYS A 130 8.93 -7.51 18.20
N TRP A 131 7.82 -6.79 18.26
CA TRP A 131 7.25 -6.16 17.09
C TRP A 131 8.06 -4.92 16.72
N SER A 132 8.47 -4.83 15.46
CA SER A 132 9.24 -3.72 14.91
C SER A 132 8.87 -3.49 13.45
N TYR A 133 9.06 -2.28 12.94
CA TYR A 133 8.91 -2.01 11.51
C TYR A 133 10.26 -2.14 10.81
N MET A 134 10.33 -3.00 9.81
CA MET A 134 11.52 -3.19 8.98
C MET A 134 11.19 -2.81 7.55
N TYR A 135 12.05 -2.01 6.93
CA TYR A 135 11.94 -1.71 5.51
C TYR A 135 12.30 -2.95 4.68
N LEU A 136 11.74 -3.06 3.49
CA LEU A 136 12.05 -4.11 2.53
C LEU A 136 13.53 -3.98 2.15
N THR A 137 14.29 -5.06 2.33
CA THR A 137 15.73 -5.07 2.05
C THR A 137 16.06 -5.92 0.83
N TYR A 138 17.26 -5.74 0.29
CA TYR A 138 17.92 -6.72 -0.57
C TYR A 138 19.37 -6.88 -0.14
N ARG A 139 19.97 -8.00 -0.53
CA ARG A 139 21.40 -8.25 -0.29
C ARG A 139 22.22 -7.56 -1.36
N GLU A 140 23.01 -6.57 -0.95
CA GLU A 140 23.87 -5.80 -1.85
C GLU A 140 25.34 -6.13 -1.62
N ASP A 141 26.03 -6.51 -2.68
CA ASP A 141 27.49 -6.63 -2.72
C ASP A 141 28.14 -5.25 -2.96
N GLY A 142 29.37 -5.05 -2.48
CA GLY A 142 30.13 -3.86 -2.84
C GLY A 142 31.60 -3.90 -2.48
N ASP A 143 32.20 -2.73 -2.30
CA ASP A 143 33.65 -2.60 -2.05
C ASP A 143 34.04 -2.67 -0.57
N PHE A 144 33.04 -2.68 0.33
CA PHE A 144 33.19 -2.81 1.78
C PHE A 144 34.07 -1.74 2.43
N SER A 145 34.25 -0.60 1.77
CA SER A 145 35.10 0.49 2.26
C SER A 145 34.34 1.62 2.93
N ASP A 146 33.03 1.73 2.66
CA ASP A 146 32.16 2.78 3.20
C ASP A 146 31.59 2.39 4.56
N THR A 147 32.22 2.84 5.64
CA THR A 147 31.79 2.53 7.01
C THR A 147 30.46 3.19 7.41
N GLU A 148 29.88 4.07 6.58
CA GLU A 148 28.53 4.58 6.80
C GLU A 148 27.47 3.63 6.23
N LEU A 149 27.78 2.95 5.11
CA LEU A 149 26.87 2.04 4.41
C LEU A 149 26.97 0.58 4.83
N TYR A 150 28.16 0.16 5.28
CA TYR A 150 28.44 -1.23 5.62
C TYR A 150 28.62 -1.37 7.13
N GLY A 151 27.92 -2.35 7.71
CA GLY A 151 28.16 -2.73 9.10
C GLY A 151 29.51 -3.43 9.27
N TYR A 152 30.02 -3.46 10.50
CA TYR A 152 31.35 -3.97 10.80
C TYR A 152 31.53 -5.43 10.36
N TRP A 153 30.50 -6.27 10.54
CA TRP A 153 30.57 -7.69 10.18
C TRP A 153 30.67 -7.86 8.67
N THR A 154 29.89 -7.09 7.91
CA THR A 154 29.92 -7.07 6.46
C THR A 154 31.30 -6.72 5.92
N ILE A 155 31.96 -5.71 6.52
CA ILE A 155 33.31 -5.28 6.16
C ILE A 155 34.33 -6.39 6.48
N GLU A 156 34.33 -6.91 7.71
CA GLU A 156 35.28 -7.91 8.17
C GLU A 156 35.22 -9.21 7.35
N ASN A 157 34.03 -9.58 6.86
CA ASN A 157 33.81 -10.84 6.14
C ASN A 157 33.72 -10.67 4.61
N SER A 158 33.79 -9.43 4.11
CA SER A 158 33.60 -9.11 2.68
C SER A 158 32.33 -9.76 2.12
N GLN A 159 31.23 -9.61 2.86
CA GLN A 159 29.93 -10.17 2.52
C GLN A 159 28.99 -9.06 2.05
N TRP A 160 27.80 -9.41 1.59
CA TRP A 160 26.74 -8.47 1.27
C TRP A 160 26.24 -7.72 2.53
N ARG A 161 25.60 -6.56 2.32
CA ARG A 161 24.84 -5.81 3.34
C ARG A 161 23.33 -5.93 3.12
N HIS A 162 22.52 -5.61 4.14
CA HIS A 162 21.10 -5.35 3.92
C HIS A 162 20.92 -3.90 3.45
N SER A 163 20.55 -3.74 2.19
CA SER A 163 20.27 -2.43 1.61
C SER A 163 18.78 -2.17 1.57
N PRO A 164 18.31 -0.95 1.89
CA PRO A 164 16.93 -0.57 1.63
C PRO A 164 16.59 -0.75 0.15
N ASN A 165 15.50 -1.47 -0.12
CA ASN A 165 14.99 -1.60 -1.48
C ASN A 165 13.93 -0.53 -1.75
N THR A 166 14.30 0.48 -2.52
CA THR A 166 13.36 1.46 -3.06
C THR A 166 12.83 0.93 -4.38
N LEU A 167 11.51 0.70 -4.46
CA LEU A 167 10.87 0.15 -5.64
C LEU A 167 10.38 1.28 -6.54
N HIS A 168 10.84 1.27 -7.79
CA HIS A 168 10.27 2.12 -8.82
C HIS A 168 9.01 1.44 -9.39
N LEU A 169 7.83 1.99 -9.11
CA LEU A 169 6.54 1.41 -9.49
C LEU A 169 5.79 2.36 -10.43
N THR A 170 5.06 1.78 -11.38
CA THR A 170 4.16 2.55 -12.25
C THR A 170 2.80 2.77 -11.58
N ALA A 171 2.00 3.71 -12.09
CA ALA A 171 0.63 3.83 -11.61
C ALA A 171 -0.19 2.58 -11.96
N GLY A 172 -0.99 2.10 -11.01
CA GLY A 172 -1.87 0.94 -11.14
C GLY A 172 -1.52 -0.20 -10.19
N LYS A 173 -1.99 -1.40 -10.55
CA LYS A 173 -1.89 -2.57 -9.68
C LYS A 173 -0.53 -3.25 -9.80
N HIS A 174 0.09 -3.49 -8.66
CA HIS A 174 1.33 -4.26 -8.51
C HIS A 174 1.13 -5.40 -7.50
N GLU A 175 1.92 -6.46 -7.64
CA GLU A 175 1.91 -7.60 -6.72
C GLU A 175 3.32 -7.90 -6.21
N ILE A 176 3.44 -8.10 -4.90
CA ILE A 176 4.66 -8.60 -4.27
C ILE A 176 4.34 -9.95 -3.66
N ARG A 177 5.00 -10.98 -4.17
CA ARG A 177 4.95 -12.32 -3.59
C ARG A 177 6.00 -12.41 -2.50
N PHE A 178 5.61 -12.96 -1.37
CA PHE A 178 6.51 -13.29 -0.27
C PHE A 178 6.42 -14.78 0.04
N THR A 179 7.55 -15.42 0.27
CA THR A 179 7.61 -16.83 0.69
C THR A 179 8.57 -16.97 1.87
N PRO A 180 8.24 -17.80 2.87
CA PRO A 180 9.10 -17.92 4.04
C PRO A 180 10.45 -18.51 3.67
N ARG A 181 11.55 -17.82 3.98
CA ARG A 181 12.89 -18.39 3.89
C ARG A 181 13.23 -19.19 5.15
N GLU A 182 12.63 -18.80 6.27
CA GLU A 182 12.56 -19.54 7.52
C GLU A 182 11.13 -19.54 8.10
N ASP A 183 10.89 -20.37 9.12
CA ASP A 183 9.61 -20.43 9.85
C ASP A 183 9.58 -19.50 11.08
N GLY A 184 8.42 -19.38 11.72
CA GLY A 184 8.29 -18.78 13.05
C GLY A 184 8.22 -17.25 13.12
N TRP A 185 8.54 -16.53 12.04
CA TRP A 185 8.27 -15.09 11.98
C TRP A 185 6.78 -14.80 11.77
N LEU A 186 6.36 -13.59 12.14
CA LEU A 186 5.01 -13.07 11.99
C LEU A 186 5.03 -11.70 11.28
N ILE A 187 4.01 -11.41 10.48
CA ILE A 187 3.77 -10.09 9.88
C ILE A 187 2.35 -9.64 10.20
N ASP A 188 2.20 -8.39 10.63
CA ASP A 188 0.93 -7.82 11.06
C ASP A 188 0.39 -6.71 10.14
N GLU A 189 1.28 -5.87 9.60
CA GLU A 189 0.92 -4.73 8.75
C GLU A 189 2.05 -4.44 7.75
N PHE A 190 1.70 -3.90 6.59
CA PHE A 190 2.61 -3.28 5.64
C PHE A 190 2.39 -1.77 5.58
N VAL A 191 3.46 -1.01 5.38
CA VAL A 191 3.39 0.43 5.08
C VAL A 191 4.02 0.67 3.73
N VAL A 192 3.31 1.32 2.83
CA VAL A 192 3.81 1.70 1.49
C VAL A 192 3.79 3.21 1.39
N THR A 193 4.94 3.83 1.11
CA THR A 193 5.07 5.28 1.13
C THR A 193 6.04 5.79 0.08
N THR A 194 5.87 7.05 -0.34
CA THR A 194 6.84 7.76 -1.19
C THR A 194 8.02 8.35 -0.41
N LEU A 195 8.01 8.27 0.92
CA LEU A 195 9.13 8.72 1.75
C LEU A 195 10.25 7.69 1.75
N SER A 196 11.50 8.15 1.71
CA SER A 196 12.66 7.28 1.84
C SER A 196 12.82 6.78 3.28
N VAL A 197 13.62 5.73 3.47
CA VAL A 197 13.90 5.17 4.81
C VAL A 197 14.55 6.16 5.78
N LEU A 198 15.17 7.22 5.28
CA LEU A 198 15.78 8.27 6.10
C LEU A 198 14.81 9.39 6.45
N GLU A 199 13.70 9.51 5.70
CA GLU A 199 12.68 10.53 5.92
C GLU A 199 11.57 10.03 6.83
N TYR A 200 11.32 8.72 6.86
CA TYR A 200 10.25 8.13 7.66
C TYR A 200 10.55 6.68 8.06
N ASP A 201 10.41 6.40 9.35
CA ASP A 201 10.39 5.06 9.93
C ASP A 201 9.08 4.89 10.73
N PRO A 202 8.20 3.92 10.42
CA PRO A 202 6.93 3.75 11.14
C PRO A 202 7.08 3.34 12.62
N ALA A 203 8.25 2.90 13.06
CA ALA A 203 8.56 2.63 14.46
C ALA A 203 9.12 3.86 15.20
N TYR A 204 9.45 4.95 14.50
CA TYR A 204 9.89 6.20 15.13
C TYR A 204 8.75 6.87 15.92
N PHE A 205 9.07 7.30 17.13
CA PHE A 205 8.33 8.33 17.87
C PHE A 205 9.27 9.00 18.87
N GLU A 206 8.88 10.19 19.35
CA GLU A 206 9.67 10.92 20.35
C GLU A 206 9.78 10.10 21.65
N GLY A 207 11.01 9.74 22.02
CA GLY A 207 11.30 8.95 23.21
C GLY A 207 11.49 7.45 22.96
N ASN A 208 11.43 6.96 21.72
CA ASN A 208 11.83 5.60 21.41
C ASN A 208 13.36 5.44 21.53
N ASP A 209 13.81 4.76 22.59
CA ASP A 209 15.22 4.48 22.88
C ASP A 209 15.64 3.04 22.54
N THR A 210 14.71 2.23 22.03
CA THR A 210 14.98 0.84 21.67
C THR A 210 15.48 0.76 20.23
N VAL A 211 16.73 1.17 20.03
CA VAL A 211 17.39 1.27 18.71
C VAL A 211 18.56 0.29 18.63
N LEU A 212 18.69 -0.37 17.49
CA LEU A 212 19.90 -1.04 17.06
C LEU A 212 20.71 -0.08 16.19
N ASP A 213 21.78 0.46 16.76
CA ASP A 213 22.69 1.39 16.09
C ASP A 213 24.14 1.18 16.57
N PRO A 214 25.08 0.77 15.70
CA PRO A 214 24.87 0.38 14.30
C PRO A 214 24.36 -1.06 14.17
N CYS A 215 23.68 -1.37 13.07
CA CYS A 215 23.47 -2.76 12.65
C CYS A 215 24.76 -3.33 12.05
N LYS A 216 25.10 -4.59 12.39
CA LYS A 216 26.32 -5.24 11.90
C LYS A 216 26.31 -5.53 10.39
N PHE A 217 25.14 -5.47 9.75
CA PHE A 217 24.97 -5.56 8.30
C PHE A 217 24.70 -4.22 7.62
N CYS A 218 23.77 -3.42 8.15
CA CYS A 218 23.28 -2.21 7.47
C CYS A 218 24.19 -0.97 7.66
N GLY A 219 25.11 -1.02 8.62
CA GLY A 219 25.91 0.15 8.99
C GLY A 219 25.12 1.18 9.82
N PRO A 220 25.77 2.29 10.20
CA PRO A 220 25.16 3.33 11.03
C PRO A 220 24.16 4.22 10.27
N LYS A 221 24.15 4.21 8.94
CA LYS A 221 23.25 5.08 8.15
C LYS A 221 21.78 4.70 8.30
N TYR A 222 21.48 3.43 8.55
CA TYR A 222 20.12 2.92 8.60
C TYR A 222 19.84 2.34 10.00
N PRO A 223 19.46 3.17 10.97
CA PRO A 223 19.12 2.70 12.30
C PRO A 223 17.87 1.82 12.26
N HIS A 224 17.77 0.85 13.17
CA HIS A 224 16.56 0.05 13.31
C HIS A 224 15.92 0.30 14.68
N TYR A 225 14.68 0.77 14.69
CA TYR A 225 13.87 0.79 15.90
C TYR A 225 13.37 -0.64 16.16
N CYS A 226 13.95 -1.27 17.17
CA CYS A 226 13.73 -2.66 17.56
C CYS A 226 12.42 -2.89 18.33
N GLN A 227 11.65 -1.84 18.57
CA GLN A 227 10.32 -1.92 19.16
C GLN A 227 9.44 -0.82 18.58
N ASP A 228 8.27 -1.20 18.06
CA ASP A 228 7.38 -0.22 17.44
C ASP A 228 6.54 0.59 18.42
N ILE A 229 5.98 1.68 17.89
CA ILE A 229 5.11 2.62 18.59
C ILE A 229 3.88 1.95 19.21
N TYR A 230 3.26 0.97 18.55
CA TYR A 230 2.06 0.31 19.06
C TYR A 230 2.38 -0.55 20.28
N ALA A 231 3.48 -1.28 20.25
CA ALA A 231 3.94 -2.09 21.36
C ALA A 231 4.32 -1.24 22.59
N LEU A 232 4.74 0.01 22.40
CA LEU A 232 5.18 0.90 23.48
C LEU A 232 4.06 1.82 24.01
N THR A 233 3.15 2.25 23.14
CA THR A 233 2.19 3.33 23.45
C THR A 233 0.73 2.94 23.21
N GLY A 234 0.48 1.88 22.43
CA GLY A 234 -0.86 1.52 21.93
C GLY A 234 -1.33 2.39 20.75
N GLU A 235 -0.56 3.39 20.32
CA GLU A 235 -0.82 4.17 19.11
C GLU A 235 -0.33 3.43 17.86
N THR A 236 -1.12 3.41 16.78
CA THR A 236 -0.70 2.80 15.52
C THR A 236 0.20 3.75 14.72
N ALA A 237 1.10 3.20 13.90
CA ALA A 237 1.93 4.00 13.00
C ALA A 237 1.09 4.89 12.07
N LYS A 238 -0.06 4.39 11.61
CA LYS A 238 -1.04 5.15 10.83
C LYS A 238 -1.52 6.41 11.57
N ASN A 239 -1.94 6.26 12.83
CA ASN A 239 -2.45 7.39 13.61
C ASN A 239 -1.34 8.41 13.87
N TYR A 240 -0.14 7.94 14.23
CA TYR A 240 0.99 8.82 14.46
C TYR A 240 1.39 9.59 13.19
N PHE A 241 1.38 8.92 12.03
CA PHE A 241 1.65 9.55 10.75
C PHE A 241 0.69 10.71 10.45
N PHE A 242 -0.63 10.45 10.48
CA PHE A 242 -1.63 11.46 10.08
C PHE A 242 -1.98 12.48 11.18
N ASN A 243 -1.76 12.15 12.46
CA ASN A 243 -2.15 13.03 13.58
C ASN A 243 -0.96 13.77 14.20
N THR A 244 0.28 13.31 13.96
CA THR A 244 1.48 13.91 14.55
C THR A 244 2.43 14.45 13.49
N LEU A 245 2.87 13.61 12.55
CA LEU A 245 3.89 13.98 11.57
C LEU A 245 3.35 14.83 10.42
N TYR A 246 2.25 14.38 9.81
CA TYR A 246 1.63 14.98 8.64
C TYR A 246 0.16 15.29 8.92
N LYS A 247 -0.04 16.20 9.88
CA LYS A 247 -1.36 16.64 10.31
C LYS A 247 -2.17 17.12 9.12
N VAL A 248 -3.28 16.45 8.87
CA VAL A 248 -4.34 16.99 8.01
C VAL A 248 -4.90 18.19 8.77
N GLU A 249 -4.62 19.41 8.31
CA GLU A 249 -5.32 20.58 8.84
C GLU A 249 -6.81 20.36 8.63
N GLU A 250 -7.56 20.25 9.74
CA GLU A 250 -9.00 20.17 9.69
C GLU A 250 -9.48 21.47 9.04
N GLU A 251 -10.05 21.39 7.83
CA GLU A 251 -10.52 22.55 7.10
C GLU A 251 -11.41 23.36 8.04
N ALA A 252 -10.98 24.59 8.37
CA ALA A 252 -11.70 25.42 9.31
C ALA A 252 -13.18 25.43 8.88
N PRO A 253 -14.13 25.21 9.81
CA PRO A 253 -15.53 25.19 9.45
C PRO A 253 -15.82 26.46 8.65
N PRO A 254 -16.56 26.36 7.52
CA PRO A 254 -16.80 27.50 6.67
C PRO A 254 -17.27 28.65 7.57
N PRO A 255 -16.74 29.87 7.39
CA PRO A 255 -17.07 30.99 8.24
C PRO A 255 -18.58 31.04 8.32
N VAL A 256 -19.13 30.87 9.53
CA VAL A 256 -20.57 30.84 9.76
C VAL A 256 -21.10 32.11 9.11
N GLU A 257 -21.80 31.95 7.98
CA GLU A 257 -22.32 33.07 7.21
C GLU A 257 -23.12 33.88 8.21
N ALA A 258 -22.64 35.10 8.50
CA ALA A 258 -23.22 35.92 9.55
C ALA A 258 -24.72 35.95 9.31
N ALA A 259 -25.50 35.50 10.32
CA ALA A 259 -26.94 35.41 10.18
C ALA A 259 -27.43 36.72 9.55
N PRO A 260 -28.19 36.67 8.44
CA PRO A 260 -28.59 37.88 7.74
C PRO A 260 -29.17 38.83 8.77
N GLU A 261 -28.55 40.01 8.89
CA GLU A 261 -29.02 41.08 9.77
C GLU A 261 -30.53 41.21 9.55
N GLU A 262 -31.31 40.99 10.61
CA GLU A 262 -32.78 40.91 10.53
C GLU A 262 -33.28 42.04 9.65
N ALA A 263 -33.81 41.68 8.48
CA ALA A 263 -34.39 42.66 7.58
C ALA A 263 -35.46 43.43 8.37
N PRO A 264 -35.47 44.77 8.35
CA PRO A 264 -36.50 45.53 9.02
C PRO A 264 -37.88 45.04 8.55
N PRO A 265 -38.87 44.96 9.46
CA PRO A 265 -40.14 44.29 9.21
C PRO A 265 -40.77 44.79 7.90
N ALA A 266 -40.96 43.87 6.97
CA ALA A 266 -41.56 44.16 5.68
C ALA A 266 -42.99 44.68 5.88
N ALA A 267 -43.27 45.84 5.28
CA ALA A 267 -44.63 46.38 5.22
C ALA A 267 -45.54 45.40 4.47
N GLU A 268 -46.70 45.15 5.07
CA GLU A 268 -47.75 44.23 4.63
C GLU A 268 -48.18 44.52 3.18
N ALA A 269 -47.85 43.63 2.26
CA ALA A 269 -48.25 43.73 0.86
C ALA A 269 -49.65 43.12 0.64
N ALA A 270 -50.46 43.86 -0.11
CA ALA A 270 -51.83 43.51 -0.47
C ALA A 270 -51.94 42.18 -1.26
N PRO A 271 -53.09 41.47 -1.16
CA PRO A 271 -53.26 40.13 -1.71
C PRO A 271 -53.22 40.11 -3.25
N VAL A 272 -52.39 39.24 -3.81
CA VAL A 272 -52.30 38.94 -5.24
C VAL A 272 -53.30 37.84 -5.60
N ALA A 273 -54.03 38.06 -6.70
CA ALA A 273 -55.05 37.15 -7.23
C ALA A 273 -54.48 35.80 -7.68
N ALA A 274 -55.28 34.75 -7.48
CA ALA A 274 -54.93 33.36 -7.74
C ALA A 274 -54.71 33.03 -9.23
N ALA A 275 -53.66 32.26 -9.50
CA ALA A 275 -53.38 31.69 -10.81
C ALA A 275 -54.28 30.46 -11.11
N PRO A 276 -54.64 30.21 -12.38
CA PRO A 276 -55.47 29.08 -12.78
C PRO A 276 -54.70 27.73 -12.71
N PRO A 277 -55.43 26.61 -12.58
CA PRO A 277 -54.84 25.29 -12.36
C PRO A 277 -54.15 24.71 -13.61
N PRO A 278 -53.11 23.87 -13.42
CA PRO A 278 -52.41 23.21 -14.53
C PRO A 278 -53.23 22.10 -15.18
N ALA A 279 -53.00 21.89 -16.47
CA ALA A 279 -53.60 20.85 -17.29
C ALA A 279 -53.05 19.44 -16.92
N PRO A 280 -53.85 18.37 -17.09
CA PRO A 280 -53.47 17.01 -16.70
C PRO A 280 -52.38 16.42 -17.59
N ALA A 281 -51.38 15.78 -16.97
CA ALA A 281 -50.32 15.05 -17.63
C ALA A 281 -50.83 13.71 -18.21
N ALA A 282 -50.43 13.42 -19.44
CA ALA A 282 -50.71 12.16 -20.12
C ALA A 282 -49.81 11.02 -19.58
N ALA A 283 -50.42 9.86 -19.34
CA ALA A 283 -49.74 8.64 -18.89
C ALA A 283 -48.88 8.02 -20.02
N ALA A 284 -47.62 7.71 -19.71
CA ALA A 284 -46.76 6.90 -20.57
C ALA A 284 -46.70 5.45 -20.06
N GLN A 285 -46.83 4.54 -21.00
CA GLN A 285 -47.05 3.10 -20.83
C GLN A 285 -45.78 2.34 -20.46
N THR A 286 -45.95 1.34 -19.61
CA THR A 286 -44.98 0.28 -19.29
C THR A 286 -44.83 -0.66 -20.49
N GLY A 287 -43.62 -0.77 -21.04
CA GLY A 287 -43.23 -1.76 -22.03
C GLY A 287 -42.34 -2.83 -21.41
N ASP A 288 -42.91 -4.01 -21.21
CA ASP A 288 -42.26 -5.26 -20.83
C ASP A 288 -41.46 -5.81 -22.03
N ILE A 289 -40.18 -6.15 -21.82
CA ILE A 289 -39.36 -6.84 -22.82
C ILE A 289 -38.77 -8.07 -22.15
N THR A 290 -39.51 -9.17 -22.20
CA THR A 290 -38.98 -10.52 -22.05
C THR A 290 -38.80 -11.18 -23.41
N ALA A 291 -37.64 -11.84 -23.54
CA ALA A 291 -37.36 -13.03 -24.33
C ALA A 291 -36.67 -12.91 -25.71
N ILE A 292 -35.71 -13.84 -25.86
CA ILE A 292 -35.18 -14.50 -27.06
C ILE A 292 -33.86 -13.94 -27.62
N GLY A 293 -32.79 -14.75 -27.50
CA GLY A 293 -31.52 -14.55 -28.20
C GLY A 293 -30.45 -15.59 -27.82
N LEU A 294 -30.53 -16.76 -28.43
CA LEU A 294 -29.80 -18.00 -28.18
C LEU A 294 -28.43 -18.06 -28.91
N LEU A 295 -27.41 -18.67 -28.27
CA LEU A 295 -26.41 -19.63 -28.78
C LEU A 295 -25.32 -19.26 -29.85
N LEU A 296 -24.10 -19.76 -29.53
CA LEU A 296 -22.96 -20.23 -30.36
C LEU A 296 -21.85 -19.24 -30.80
N ALA A 297 -20.63 -19.47 -30.26
CA ALA A 297 -19.52 -20.02 -31.04
C ALA A 297 -18.38 -20.53 -30.12
N ALA A 298 -18.11 -21.83 -30.17
CA ALA A 298 -16.89 -22.48 -29.68
C ALA A 298 -16.23 -23.23 -30.85
N GLY A 299 -14.90 -23.22 -30.90
CA GLY A 299 -14.05 -23.94 -31.87
C GLY A 299 -13.50 -23.03 -32.97
N ALA A 300 -12.26 -23.13 -33.44
CA ALA A 300 -11.16 -24.05 -33.16
C ALA A 300 -9.87 -23.42 -33.73
N ALA A 301 -8.69 -23.80 -33.25
CA ALA A 301 -7.56 -24.24 -34.08
C ALA A 301 -6.30 -24.52 -33.24
N ALA A 302 -6.17 -25.76 -32.80
CA ALA A 302 -4.86 -26.39 -32.64
C ALA A 302 -4.41 -26.87 -34.03
N ALA A 303 -3.22 -26.48 -34.49
CA ALA A 303 -2.32 -27.28 -35.34
C ALA A 303 -1.24 -26.37 -35.98
N PHE A 304 -0.04 -26.31 -35.39
CA PHE A 304 1.18 -26.11 -36.18
C PHE A 304 2.36 -26.84 -35.52
N LEU A 305 2.36 -28.17 -35.70
CA LEU A 305 3.60 -28.94 -35.77
C LEU A 305 3.98 -29.03 -37.26
N ARG A 306 5.07 -28.38 -37.68
CA ARG A 306 5.84 -28.84 -38.83
C ARG A 306 7.33 -28.51 -38.72
N LYS A 307 8.05 -29.57 -38.38
CA LYS A 307 9.49 -29.79 -38.50
C LYS A 307 9.95 -29.70 -39.98
N LYS A 308 11.10 -29.03 -40.22
CA LYS A 308 12.13 -29.19 -41.29
C LYS A 308 12.88 -27.84 -41.32
N ARG A 309 14.18 -27.71 -41.07
CA ARG A 309 15.35 -28.58 -41.28
C ARG A 309 16.28 -28.53 -40.08
#